data_AF-A0A016WPV9-F1
#
_entry.id   AF-A0A016WPV9-F1
#
_cell.length_a   1.000
_cell.length_b   1.000
_cell.length_c   1.000
_cell.angle_alpha   90.00
_cell.angle_beta   90.00
_cell.angle_gamma   90.00
#
_symmetry.space_group_name_H-M   'P 1'
#
loop_
_entity.id
_entity.type
_entity.pdbx_description
1 polymer ?
#
loop_
_entity_poly.entity_id
_entity_poly.type
_entity_poly.pdbx_seq_one_letter_code
_entity_poly.pdbx_strand_id
1 'polypeptide(L)'
;MERDFESFTFRKREEFSPGIEPDIKCAFCGIYGEHFSDSCPRIQNGDTRLDIIRGRLLCVYCLEDCPSSSTCKYKRRQCWYCNRVKGTAFEDLIPHDNDHHRSLCTIPDKKQIAMRRITPAKRELAELQRKGPDRDKDNNARSEE
;
A
#
# COMPACT_ATOMS: atom_id res chain seq x y z
N MET A 1 -7.46 5.51 12.80
CA MET A 1 -6.06 5.84 12.45
C MET A 1 -5.09 4.68 12.65
N GLU A 2 -4.99 4.04 13.83
CA GLU A 2 -4.07 2.88 14.00
C GLU A 2 -4.53 1.63 13.24
N ARG A 3 -5.80 1.24 13.39
CA ARG A 3 -6.41 0.15 12.60
C ARG A 3 -6.35 0.43 11.09
N ASP A 4 -6.43 1.70 10.71
CA ASP A 4 -6.31 2.13 9.32
C ASP A 4 -4.89 1.88 8.77
N PHE A 5 -3.86 1.80 9.63
CA PHE A 5 -2.51 1.45 9.19
C PHE A 5 -2.41 0.01 8.71
N GLU A 6 -3.22 -0.90 9.28
CA GLU A 6 -3.24 -2.31 8.88
C GLU A 6 -3.76 -2.49 7.45
N SER A 7 -4.41 -1.46 6.92
CA SER A 7 -4.79 -1.41 5.50
C SER A 7 -3.59 -1.20 4.57
N PHE A 8 -2.46 -0.65 5.05
CA PHE A 8 -1.24 -0.51 4.25
C PHE A 8 -0.58 -1.86 4.03
N THR A 9 -0.68 -2.32 2.79
CA THR A 9 -0.07 -3.57 2.34
C THR A 9 1.21 -3.28 1.55
N PHE A 10 2.17 -4.18 1.67
CA PHE A 10 3.43 -4.10 0.96
C PHE A 10 3.32 -4.79 -0.38
N ARG A 11 3.98 -4.20 -1.36
CA ARG A 11 4.34 -4.93 -2.57
C ARG A 11 5.37 -5.99 -2.19
N LYS A 12 5.05 -7.25 -2.47
CA LYS A 12 5.99 -8.35 -2.27
C LYS A 12 7.19 -8.15 -3.21
N ARG A 13 8.37 -8.54 -2.74
CA ARG A 13 9.59 -8.58 -3.53
C ARG A 13 10.04 -10.02 -3.61
N GLU A 14 9.95 -10.61 -4.79
CA GLU A 14 10.25 -12.02 -5.01
C GLU A 14 11.12 -12.14 -6.26
N GLU A 15 12.28 -12.79 -6.15
CA GLU A 15 13.05 -13.20 -7.33
C GLU A 15 12.30 -14.30 -8.08
N PHE A 16 11.73 -15.26 -7.33
CA PHE A 16 10.95 -16.37 -7.86
C PHE A 16 9.56 -16.44 -7.22
N SER A 17 8.51 -16.38 -8.02
CA SER A 17 7.12 -16.57 -7.59
C SER A 17 6.70 -18.02 -7.84
N PRO A 18 6.25 -18.77 -6.81
CA PRO A 18 5.78 -20.15 -6.99
C PRO A 18 4.63 -20.26 -8.00
N GLY A 19 4.72 -21.24 -8.90
CA GLY A 19 3.66 -21.55 -9.85
C GLY A 19 3.52 -20.57 -11.03
N ILE A 20 4.54 -19.76 -11.30
CA ILE A 20 4.55 -18.92 -12.50
C ILE A 20 4.81 -19.75 -13.76
N GLU A 21 4.10 -19.44 -14.84
CA GLU A 21 4.29 -20.09 -16.13
C GLU A 21 5.55 -19.52 -16.84
N PRO A 22 6.36 -20.36 -17.55
CA PRO A 22 7.62 -19.93 -18.15
C PRO A 22 7.51 -18.81 -19.21
N ASP A 23 6.35 -18.65 -19.82
CA ASP A 23 6.06 -17.66 -20.86
C ASP A 23 5.63 -16.29 -20.29
N ILE A 24 5.31 -16.22 -18.99
CA ILE A 24 4.95 -14.97 -18.33
C ILE A 24 6.18 -14.06 -18.26
N LYS A 25 6.10 -12.92 -18.97
CA LYS A 25 7.13 -11.88 -18.96
C LYS A 25 6.81 -10.81 -17.93
N CYS A 26 7.77 -10.47 -17.08
CA CYS A 26 7.69 -9.29 -16.24
C CYS A 26 7.66 -8.02 -17.11
N ALA A 27 6.60 -7.23 -17.00
CA ALA A 27 6.39 -6.01 -17.78
C ALA A 27 7.42 -4.90 -17.50
N PHE A 28 8.21 -5.04 -16.42
CA PHE A 28 9.20 -4.05 -16.00
C PHE A 28 10.62 -4.48 -16.39
N CYS A 29 11.16 -5.51 -15.74
CA CYS A 29 12.53 -5.98 -15.99
C CYS A 29 12.65 -6.90 -17.22
N GLY A 30 11.54 -7.39 -17.79
CA GLY A 30 11.54 -8.18 -19.02
C GLY A 30 11.91 -9.66 -18.85
N ILE A 31 12.17 -10.12 -17.62
CA ILE A 31 12.48 -11.52 -17.31
C ILE A 31 11.24 -12.40 -17.49
N TYR A 32 11.44 -13.59 -18.02
CA TYR A 32 10.41 -14.60 -18.23
C TYR A 32 10.41 -15.64 -17.11
N GLY A 33 9.24 -16.09 -16.68
CA GLY A 33 9.06 -17.29 -15.86
C GLY A 33 9.66 -17.26 -14.45
N GLU A 34 10.13 -16.11 -13.97
CA GLU A 34 10.70 -16.00 -12.62
C GLU A 34 9.69 -15.41 -11.64
N HIS A 35 9.09 -14.25 -11.92
CA HIS A 35 8.19 -13.57 -11.00
C HIS A 35 7.07 -12.80 -11.72
N PHE A 36 5.94 -12.63 -11.03
CA PHE A 36 4.88 -11.78 -11.52
C PHE A 36 5.33 -10.32 -11.53
N SER A 37 4.85 -9.52 -12.50
CA SER A 37 5.20 -8.09 -12.62
C SER A 37 5.01 -7.33 -11.30
N ASP A 38 3.94 -7.59 -10.54
CA ASP A 38 3.73 -6.92 -9.24
C ASP A 38 4.89 -7.19 -8.26
N SER A 39 5.43 -8.40 -8.24
CA SER A 39 6.50 -8.84 -7.34
C SER A 39 7.92 -8.46 -7.80
N CYS A 40 8.06 -7.77 -8.94
CA CYS A 40 9.36 -7.52 -9.58
C CYS A 40 10.40 -6.95 -8.61
N PRO A 41 11.54 -7.64 -8.37
CA PRO A 41 12.51 -7.24 -7.36
C PRO A 41 13.39 -6.07 -7.79
N ARG A 42 13.57 -5.89 -9.11
CA ARG A 42 14.48 -4.90 -9.69
C ARG A 42 13.86 -3.51 -9.79
N ILE A 43 12.58 -3.42 -10.14
CA ILE A 43 11.87 -2.15 -10.30
C ILE A 43 10.74 -2.11 -9.29
N GLN A 44 10.89 -1.34 -8.21
CA GLN A 44 9.93 -1.31 -7.09
C GLN A 44 8.95 -0.14 -7.19
N ASN A 45 9.48 1.07 -7.39
CA ASN A 45 8.74 2.33 -7.33
C ASN A 45 7.64 2.40 -8.40
N GLY A 46 6.42 2.73 -7.98
CA GLY A 46 5.23 2.80 -8.83
C GLY A 46 5.34 3.82 -9.96
N ASP A 47 5.91 5.00 -9.70
CA ASP A 47 6.08 6.04 -10.73
C ASP A 47 7.05 5.57 -11.82
N THR A 48 8.20 5.00 -11.42
CA THR A 48 9.16 4.39 -12.36
C THR A 48 8.51 3.28 -13.19
N ARG A 49 7.66 2.46 -12.58
CA ARG A 49 6.91 1.42 -13.29
C ARG A 49 5.95 2.00 -14.32
N LEU A 50 5.24 3.08 -13.96
CA LEU A 50 4.33 3.78 -14.87
C LEU A 50 5.08 4.38 -16.05
N ASP A 51 6.25 4.98 -15.82
CA ASP A 51 7.11 5.55 -16.86
C ASP A 51 7.59 4.48 -17.84
N ILE A 52 7.98 3.28 -17.35
CA ILE A 52 8.34 2.15 -18.21
C ILE A 52 7.17 1.72 -19.09
N ILE A 53 5.97 1.58 -18.52
CA ILE A 53 4.77 1.18 -19.27
C ILE A 53 4.43 2.21 -20.35
N ARG A 54 4.47 3.50 -20.01
CA ARG A 54 4.24 4.59 -20.96
C ARG A 54 5.30 4.64 -22.06
N GLY A 55 6.58 4.53 -21.69
CA GLY A 55 7.69 4.53 -22.64
C GLY A 55 7.67 3.34 -23.60
N ARG A 56 7.10 2.20 -23.18
CA ARG A 56 6.88 1.02 -24.02
C ARG A 56 5.53 1.01 -24.74
N LEU A 57 4.72 2.06 -24.58
CA LEU A 57 3.35 2.18 -25.13
C LEU A 57 2.43 1.01 -24.73
N LEU A 58 2.66 0.42 -23.55
CA LEU A 58 1.85 -0.66 -23.03
C LEU A 58 0.61 -0.11 -22.31
N CYS A 59 -0.45 -0.91 -22.27
CA CYS A 59 -1.69 -0.51 -21.61
C CYS A 59 -1.54 -0.46 -20.09
N VAL A 60 -1.90 0.67 -19.47
CA VAL A 60 -1.83 0.86 -18.00
C VAL A 60 -2.76 -0.05 -17.20
N TYR A 61 -3.74 -0.70 -17.86
CA TYR A 61 -4.73 -1.57 -17.22
C TYR A 61 -4.38 -3.06 -17.29
N CYS A 62 -3.63 -3.50 -18.31
CA CYS A 62 -3.27 -4.91 -18.49
C CYS A 62 -1.77 -5.18 -18.65
N LEU A 63 -0.95 -4.14 -18.78
CA LEU A 63 0.51 -4.20 -18.97
C LEU A 63 0.96 -4.86 -20.28
N GLU A 64 0.04 -5.07 -21.22
CA GLU A 64 0.29 -5.69 -22.52
C GLU A 64 0.02 -4.69 -23.65
N ASP A 65 0.43 -5.07 -24.86
CA ASP A 65 0.04 -4.38 -26.08
C ASP A 65 -1.47 -4.60 -26.30
N CYS A 66 -2.23 -3.52 -26.17
CA CYS A 66 -3.68 -3.54 -26.23
C CYS A 66 -4.15 -2.52 -27.26
N PRO A 67 -5.10 -2.88 -28.15
CA PRO A 67 -5.54 -2.00 -29.24
C PRO A 67 -6.02 -0.62 -28.79
N SER A 68 -6.55 -0.51 -27.57
CA SER A 68 -6.80 0.77 -26.91
C SER A 68 -6.95 0.59 -25.40
N SER A 69 -6.26 1.44 -24.64
CA SER A 69 -6.48 1.56 -23.19
C SER A 69 -7.91 2.00 -22.86
N SER A 70 -8.59 2.72 -23.77
CA SER A 70 -9.94 3.23 -23.54
C SER A 70 -11.02 2.14 -23.56
N THR A 71 -10.78 1.04 -24.30
CA THR A 71 -11.68 -0.11 -24.45
C THR A 71 -11.13 -1.39 -23.80
N CYS A 72 -9.98 -1.31 -23.13
CA CYS A 72 -9.39 -2.44 -22.44
C CYS A 72 -10.38 -3.07 -21.45
N LYS A 73 -10.60 -4.38 -21.55
CA LYS A 73 -11.51 -5.13 -20.67
C LYS A 73 -11.16 -5.01 -19.18
N TYR A 74 -9.91 -4.69 -18.86
CA TYR A 74 -9.43 -4.52 -17.49
C TYR A 74 -9.54 -3.08 -16.98
N LYS A 75 -10.01 -2.12 -17.79
CA LYS A 75 -10.12 -0.69 -17.41
C LYS A 75 -10.94 -0.43 -16.16
N ARG A 76 -11.98 -1.24 -15.92
CA ARG A 76 -12.87 -1.12 -14.74
C ARG A 76 -12.43 -1.98 -13.56
N ARG A 77 -11.29 -2.68 -13.66
CA ARG A 77 -10.78 -3.53 -12.59
C ARG A 77 -10.15 -2.64 -11.52
N GLN A 78 -10.73 -2.67 -10.33
CA GLN A 78 -10.22 -1.89 -9.20
C GLN A 78 -8.83 -2.36 -8.77
N CYS A 79 -7.96 -1.41 -8.46
CA CYS A 79 -6.66 -1.69 -7.87
C CYS A 79 -6.82 -2.23 -6.44
N TRP A 80 -6.24 -3.40 -6.18
CA TRP A 80 -6.28 -4.03 -4.86
C TRP A 80 -5.66 -3.15 -3.76
N TYR A 81 -4.53 -2.49 -4.03
CA TYR A 81 -3.86 -1.61 -3.07
C TYR A 81 -4.72 -0.37 -2.73
N CYS A 82 -5.30 0.27 -3.74
CA CYS A 82 -6.19 1.42 -3.54
C CYS A 82 -7.45 1.02 -2.77
N ASN A 83 -8.04 -0.12 -3.09
CA ASN A 83 -9.24 -0.60 -2.41
C ASN A 83 -9.01 -0.90 -0.92
N ARG A 84 -7.78 -1.28 -0.53
CA ARG A 84 -7.43 -1.50 0.88
C ARG A 84 -7.48 -0.20 1.69
N VAL A 85 -6.99 0.91 1.13
CA VAL A 85 -6.88 2.19 1.85
C VAL A 85 -8.09 3.10 1.67
N LYS A 86 -9.02 2.75 0.78
CA LYS A 86 -10.27 3.48 0.54
C LYS A 86 -11.15 3.50 1.81
N GLY A 87 -11.74 4.64 2.14
CA GLY A 87 -12.55 4.81 3.36
C GLY A 87 -11.74 4.85 4.65
N THR A 88 -10.41 4.98 4.57
CA THR A 88 -9.52 5.11 5.73
C THR A 88 -8.95 6.53 5.83
N ALA A 89 -8.25 6.84 6.92
CA ALA A 89 -7.51 8.10 7.10
C ALA A 89 -6.38 8.35 6.07
N PHE A 90 -6.17 7.44 5.12
CA PHE A 90 -5.13 7.50 4.08
C PHE A 90 -5.71 7.47 2.66
N GLU A 91 -7.02 7.62 2.50
CA GLU A 91 -7.67 7.69 1.19
C GLU A 91 -7.08 8.81 0.32
N ASP A 92 -6.61 9.89 0.93
CA ASP A 92 -5.91 11.00 0.25
C ASP A 92 -4.58 10.59 -0.42
N LEU A 93 -4.03 9.41 -0.09
CA LEU A 93 -2.82 8.89 -0.72
C LEU A 93 -3.11 8.12 -2.03
N ILE A 94 -4.36 7.81 -2.33
CA ILE A 94 -4.77 7.13 -3.56
C ILE A 94 -4.46 8.03 -4.77
N PRO A 95 -3.75 7.54 -5.81
CA PRO A 95 -3.48 8.33 -7.00
C PRO A 95 -4.77 8.64 -7.78
N HIS A 96 -4.85 9.86 -8.34
CA HIS A 96 -5.99 10.32 -9.14
C HIS A 96 -5.81 9.99 -10.63
N ASP A 97 -5.73 8.71 -10.97
CA ASP A 97 -5.35 8.24 -12.32
C ASP A 97 -6.43 7.41 -13.06
N ASN A 98 -7.68 7.45 -12.61
CA ASN A 98 -8.82 6.74 -13.21
C ASN A 98 -8.62 5.21 -13.30
N ASP A 99 -8.22 4.62 -12.17
CA ASP A 99 -7.82 3.21 -12.00
C ASP A 99 -6.55 2.83 -12.79
N HIS A 100 -5.88 1.78 -12.32
CA HIS A 100 -4.63 1.30 -12.88
C HIS A 100 -4.42 -0.18 -12.54
N HIS A 101 -3.55 -0.85 -13.30
CA HIS A 101 -3.10 -2.18 -12.93
C HIS A 101 -2.33 -2.12 -11.60
N ARG A 102 -2.66 -3.00 -10.63
CA ARG A 102 -2.09 -2.99 -9.27
C ARG A 102 -0.56 -2.87 -9.20
N SER A 103 0.14 -3.44 -10.18
CA SER A 103 1.59 -3.39 -10.29
C SER A 103 2.16 -2.00 -10.51
N LEU A 104 1.35 -1.03 -10.93
CA LEU A 104 1.71 0.38 -11.11
C LEU A 104 1.38 1.22 -9.88
N CYS A 105 0.65 0.68 -8.89
CA CYS A 105 0.17 1.46 -7.76
C CYS A 105 1.33 2.02 -6.92
N THR A 106 1.22 3.29 -6.53
CA THR A 106 2.18 3.98 -5.66
C THR A 106 1.84 3.85 -4.17
N ILE A 107 0.66 3.33 -3.81
CA ILE A 107 0.25 3.18 -2.40
C ILE A 107 1.29 2.42 -1.56
N PRO A 108 1.85 1.28 -2.02
CA PRO A 108 2.90 0.58 -1.29
C PRO A 108 4.13 1.45 -0.97
N ASP A 109 4.49 2.37 -1.87
CA ASP A 109 5.65 3.25 -1.70
C ASP A 109 5.40 4.36 -0.66
N LYS A 110 4.13 4.76 -0.49
CA LYS A 110 3.70 5.83 0.42
C LYS A 110 3.59 5.40 1.88
N LYS A 111 3.95 4.17 2.23
CA LYS A 111 3.89 3.69 3.62
C LYS A 111 4.64 4.58 4.60
N GLN A 112 5.80 5.12 4.20
CA GLN A 112 6.57 6.01 5.09
C GLN A 112 5.77 7.28 5.45
N ILE A 113 4.94 7.78 4.54
CA ILE A 113 4.04 8.90 4.80
C ILE A 113 2.97 8.48 5.82
N ALA A 114 2.33 7.33 5.63
CA ALA A 114 1.36 6.80 6.58
C ALA A 114 1.99 6.59 7.97
N MET A 115 3.19 6.03 8.04
CA MET A 115 3.94 5.82 9.28
C MET A 115 4.22 7.15 10.00
N ARG A 116 4.67 8.19 9.27
CA ARG A 116 4.90 9.53 9.85
C ARG A 116 3.64 10.14 10.45
N ARG A 117 2.45 9.88 9.88
CA ARG A 117 1.17 10.36 10.41
C ARG A 117 0.77 9.64 11.71
N ILE A 118 1.09 8.36 11.84
CA ILE A 118 0.65 7.55 13.00
C ILE A 118 1.64 7.59 14.16
N THR A 119 2.95 7.67 13.90
CA THR A 119 3.97 7.60 14.96
C THR A 119 3.76 8.61 16.10
N PRO A 120 3.44 9.89 15.84
CA PRO A 120 3.17 10.85 16.92
C PRO A 120 1.95 10.46 17.75
N ALA A 121 0.85 10.10 17.10
CA ALA A 121 -0.39 9.67 17.77
C ALA A 121 -0.17 8.42 18.64
N LYS A 122 0.63 7.45 18.15
CA LYS A 122 1.05 6.27 18.92
C LYS A 122 1.82 6.63 20.18
N ARG A 123 2.76 7.57 20.06
CA ARG A 123 3.58 8.01 21.19
C ARG A 123 2.74 8.71 22.25
N GLU A 124 1.84 9.60 21.84
CA GLU A 124 0.93 10.30 22.74
C GLU A 124 0.00 9.32 23.48
N LEU A 125 -0.59 8.35 22.77
CA LEU A 125 -1.42 7.32 23.38
C LEU A 125 -0.63 6.52 24.44
N ALA A 126 0.60 6.12 24.14
CA ALA A 126 1.47 5.41 25.07
C ALA A 126 1.92 6.26 26.26
N GLU A 127 2.03 7.58 26.11
CA GLU A 127 2.30 8.52 27.22
C GLU A 127 1.08 8.70 28.13
N LEU A 128 -0.12 8.80 27.56
CA LEU A 128 -1.37 8.85 28.32
C LEU A 128 -1.66 7.55 29.06
N GLN A 129 -1.42 6.40 28.44
CA GLN A 129 -1.57 5.09 29.08
C GLN A 129 -0.58 4.90 30.24
N ARG A 130 0.64 5.43 30.15
CA ARG A 130 1.61 5.45 31.26
C ARG A 130 1.22 6.38 32.39
N LYS A 131 0.41 7.40 32.11
CA LYS A 131 -0.15 8.35 33.08
C LYS A 131 -1.55 7.96 33.57
N GLY A 132 -1.96 6.71 33.40
CA GLY A 132 -3.23 6.18 33.95
C GLY A 132 -3.35 6.42 35.45
N PRO A 133 -4.59 6.55 35.98
CA PRO A 133 -4.92 7.46 37.07
C PRO A 133 -4.23 7.07 38.37
N ASP A 134 -3.49 8.04 38.96
CA ASP A 134 -3.32 8.07 40.41
C ASP A 134 -4.73 8.11 41.01
N ARG A 135 -5.21 6.93 41.44
CA ARG A 135 -6.39 6.85 42.28
C ARG A 135 -6.05 7.55 43.57
N ASP A 136 -6.66 8.72 43.74
CA ASP A 136 -6.91 9.40 45.00
C ASP A 136 -6.95 8.40 46.16
N LYS A 137 -5.84 8.30 46.88
CA LYS A 137 -5.73 7.61 48.17
C LYS A 137 -5.33 8.61 49.24
N ASP A 138 -5.92 9.80 49.21
CA ASP A 138 -5.92 10.69 50.35
C ASP A 138 -7.35 11.14 50.61
N ASN A 139 -7.96 10.53 51.63
CA ASN A 139 -8.75 11.19 52.69
C ASN A 139 -9.70 10.18 53.34
N ASN A 140 -9.25 9.55 54.43
CA ASN A 140 -9.97 9.69 55.70
C ASN A 140 -9.04 9.41 56.87
N ALA A 141 -8.45 10.48 57.41
CA ALA A 141 -8.01 10.53 58.79
C ALA A 141 -9.17 11.03 59.65
N ARG A 142 -9.27 10.49 60.89
CA ARG A 142 -10.19 10.86 62.01
C ARG A 142 -11.55 10.15 61.96
N SER A 143 -12.16 9.64 63.02
CA SER A 143 -11.97 9.56 64.49
C SER A 143 -12.71 8.27 64.91
N GLU A 144 -12.52 7.57 66.03
CA GLU A 144 -12.71 7.87 67.46
C GLU A 144 -12.63 6.47 68.12
N GLU A 145 -11.75 6.28 69.10
CA GLU A 145 -12.09 5.89 70.49
C GLU A 145 -12.69 4.48 70.69
#